data_AF-A0A3P1W2T7-F1
#
_entry.id   AF-A0A3P1W2T7-F1
#
_cell.length_a   1.000
_cell.length_b   1.000
_cell.length_c   1.000
_cell.angle_alpha   90.00
_cell.angle_beta   90.00
_cell.angle_gamma   90.00
#
_symmetry.space_group_name_H-M   'P 1'
#
loop_
_entity.id
_entity.type
_entity.pdbx_description
1 polymer ?
#
loop_
_entity_poly.entity_id
_entity_poly.type
_entity_poly.pdbx_seq_one_letter_code
_entity_poly.pdbx_strand_id
1 'polypeptide(L)'
;MKSVSRRADIKRYFMIADRRICIHGIPLFFYRKFEKKGKEKNMRKIIMIFSFICLSILSFANKGNYDDTKFRQDIINYAVNNLNRPYSNQYRMRGGYFDCSSYVGRATAAAGMNGGVTGKGGASTTTAGIRGAGQVKRTSFDQIKPGDLLNFGAQGSKGYGHVGIVLENLGNGKFKMAHASSSRGTVIDIIDVRTYRGGSYIGATSATQILINNGYTPINSIGQVVVPPNGSSISTNAYGTASQDTVNIQYEPSNKMDWDTFADNIMGFLKEGLDNFGNIGNIFIFIMTTFFIIQVIKDSIFAIADNNIKGFISGTIFKRTFGFVFYIFITNKIFSGELIQMGKDISYGILEKLTGEKTQKLNEIWTLKEKLASEVFEAITKINWINPLDFQKNLLVTIALLVIFVLINVAFLFIMFDLLKLLIGFELSLSLSPIFLTLGILDETRQYYNVGKIFSMIINFILKLVSINFFAIIGIKVLSENNTFQNLVDSLKDIETILTGNFILYIFLIFIIYTVIHKIEISF
;
A
#
# COMPACT_ATOMS: atom_id res chain seq x y z
N MET A 1 -75.43 -10.04 -17.58
CA MET A 1 -75.66 -10.57 -16.21
C MET A 1 -74.29 -10.99 -15.66
N LYS A 2 -73.59 -10.17 -14.83
CA LYS A 2 -73.53 -10.21 -13.34
C LYS A 2 -73.47 -11.65 -12.78
N SER A 3 -72.56 -12.10 -11.91
CA SER A 3 -71.63 -11.45 -10.96
C SER A 3 -70.67 -12.52 -10.35
N VAL A 4 -69.35 -12.30 -10.20
CA VAL A 4 -68.60 -11.89 -8.97
C VAL A 4 -68.13 -13.01 -8.00
N SER A 5 -66.78 -13.18 -7.96
CA SER A 5 -65.80 -13.36 -6.85
C SER A 5 -65.86 -14.48 -5.80
N ARG A 6 -64.67 -15.04 -5.48
CA ARG A 6 -63.89 -14.93 -4.20
C ARG A 6 -62.64 -15.84 -4.30
N ARG A 7 -61.40 -15.33 -4.41
CA ARG A 7 -60.47 -14.98 -3.29
C ARG A 7 -60.90 -15.48 -1.91
N ALA A 8 -60.45 -16.67 -1.53
CA ALA A 8 -60.10 -17.07 -0.16
C ALA A 8 -59.51 -18.49 -0.22
N ASP A 9 -58.20 -18.62 0.02
CA ASP A 9 -57.58 -19.72 0.78
C ASP A 9 -56.04 -19.57 0.81
N ILE A 10 -55.60 -18.36 1.17
CA ILE A 10 -54.28 -18.11 1.78
C ILE A 10 -54.56 -18.05 3.28
N LYS A 11 -54.63 -19.22 3.95
CA LYS A 11 -54.62 -19.37 5.43
C LYS A 11 -54.82 -20.84 5.82
N ARG A 12 -53.87 -21.74 5.53
CA ARG A 12 -53.87 -23.07 6.20
C ARG A 12 -52.59 -23.90 6.22
N TYR A 13 -51.40 -23.30 6.14
CA TYR A 13 -50.15 -24.03 6.42
C TYR A 13 -49.12 -23.21 7.21
N PHE A 14 -49.58 -22.62 8.32
CA PHE A 14 -48.71 -22.23 9.43
C PHE A 14 -49.28 -22.85 10.72
N MET A 15 -48.39 -23.38 11.55
CA MET A 15 -48.60 -24.05 12.84
C MET A 15 -48.91 -25.55 12.82
N ILE A 16 -47.86 -26.37 12.76
CA ILE A 16 -47.52 -27.25 13.89
C ILE A 16 -46.00 -27.13 14.09
N ALA A 17 -45.60 -26.31 15.06
CA ALA A 17 -44.30 -26.39 15.67
C ALA A 17 -44.38 -27.45 16.76
N ASP A 18 -43.67 -28.56 16.60
CA ASP A 18 -43.34 -29.43 17.74
C ASP A 18 -41.86 -29.30 18.05
N ARG A 19 -41.61 -28.95 19.32
CA ARG A 19 -40.30 -28.66 19.89
C ARG A 19 -39.65 -29.98 20.29
N ARG A 20 -38.59 -30.38 19.59
CA ARG A 20 -37.50 -31.13 20.21
C ARG A 20 -36.16 -30.53 19.81
N ILE A 21 -35.62 -29.77 20.75
CA ILE A 21 -34.21 -29.43 20.81
C ILE A 21 -33.46 -30.73 21.13
N CYS A 22 -32.59 -31.18 20.23
CA CYS A 22 -31.43 -31.98 20.59
C CYS A 22 -30.27 -31.62 19.66
N ILE A 23 -29.17 -31.30 20.31
CA ILE A 23 -27.83 -31.03 19.79
C ILE A 23 -27.25 -32.33 19.21
N HIS A 24 -26.41 -32.21 18.17
CA HIS A 24 -25.72 -33.26 17.41
C HIS A 24 -26.55 -34.10 16.42
N GLY A 25 -26.16 -34.06 15.15
CA GLY A 25 -26.44 -35.14 14.20
C GLY A 25 -27.02 -34.69 12.87
N ILE A 26 -26.15 -34.69 11.85
CA ILE A 26 -26.50 -34.71 10.43
C ILE A 26 -27.54 -35.82 10.18
N PRO A 27 -28.70 -35.58 9.55
CA PRO A 27 -29.56 -36.66 9.11
C PRO A 27 -28.91 -37.35 7.90
N LEU A 28 -28.22 -38.45 8.18
CA LEU A 28 -27.83 -39.45 7.19
C LEU A 28 -29.11 -40.15 6.72
N PHE A 29 -29.76 -39.63 5.69
CA PHE A 29 -30.80 -40.36 4.98
C PHE A 29 -30.60 -40.15 3.48
N PHE A 30 -29.90 -41.12 2.87
CA PHE A 30 -30.07 -41.65 1.51
C PHE A 30 -28.77 -42.36 1.11
N TYR A 31 -28.53 -43.53 1.71
CA TYR A 31 -27.59 -44.51 1.14
C TYR A 31 -28.32 -45.84 0.99
N ARG A 32 -29.16 -45.95 -0.05
CA ARG A 32 -29.49 -47.25 -0.61
C ARG A 32 -29.89 -47.13 -2.07
N LYS A 33 -29.13 -47.87 -2.89
CA LYS A 33 -29.42 -48.31 -4.26
C LYS A 33 -28.93 -47.42 -5.39
N PHE A 34 -27.61 -47.37 -5.57
CA PHE A 34 -27.00 -47.25 -6.90
C PHE A 34 -25.83 -48.23 -7.02
N GLU A 35 -26.14 -49.42 -7.54
CA GLU A 35 -25.14 -50.37 -8.02
C GLU A 35 -25.17 -50.35 -9.56
N LYS A 36 -24.33 -49.51 -10.18
CA LYS A 36 -23.87 -49.67 -11.57
C LYS A 36 -22.36 -49.41 -11.61
N LYS A 37 -21.61 -50.48 -11.38
CA LYS A 37 -20.15 -50.54 -11.30
C LYS A 37 -19.52 -50.39 -12.69
N GLY A 38 -18.63 -49.42 -12.85
CA GLY A 38 -17.75 -49.32 -14.03
C GLY A 38 -17.12 -47.95 -14.22
N LYS A 39 -17.92 -46.93 -14.55
CA LYS A 39 -17.41 -45.59 -14.93
C LYS A 39 -17.08 -44.67 -13.75
N GLU A 40 -17.75 -44.81 -12.59
CA GLU A 40 -17.49 -43.97 -11.41
C GLU A 40 -16.12 -44.21 -10.76
N LYS A 41 -15.60 -45.45 -10.84
CA LYS A 41 -14.36 -45.81 -10.15
C LYS A 41 -13.13 -45.12 -10.76
N ASN A 42 -13.17 -44.84 -12.06
CA ASN A 42 -12.12 -44.10 -12.77
C ASN A 42 -12.24 -42.59 -12.54
N MET A 43 -13.46 -42.03 -12.49
CA MET A 43 -13.67 -40.60 -12.23
C MET A 43 -13.31 -40.22 -10.78
N ARG A 44 -13.63 -41.06 -9.80
CA ARG A 44 -13.21 -40.86 -8.40
C ARG A 44 -11.69 -40.97 -8.23
N LYS A 45 -11.03 -41.89 -8.94
CA LYS A 45 -9.55 -41.99 -8.97
C LYS A 45 -8.91 -40.77 -9.61
N ILE A 46 -9.46 -40.26 -10.71
CA ILE A 46 -8.97 -39.05 -11.39
C ILE A 46 -9.15 -37.82 -10.49
N ILE A 47 -10.30 -37.63 -9.86
CA ILE A 47 -10.54 -36.51 -8.93
C ILE A 47 -9.62 -36.59 -7.71
N MET A 48 -9.36 -37.79 -7.17
CA MET A 48 -8.49 -37.99 -6.02
C MET A 48 -7.00 -37.79 -6.36
N ILE A 49 -6.57 -38.20 -7.57
CA ILE A 49 -5.21 -37.94 -8.08
C ILE A 49 -5.04 -36.45 -8.42
N PHE A 50 -6.05 -35.79 -9.00
CA PHE A 50 -6.03 -34.35 -9.26
C PHE A 50 -6.03 -33.53 -7.97
N SER A 51 -6.75 -33.98 -6.93
CA SER A 51 -6.72 -33.38 -5.59
C SER A 51 -5.37 -33.58 -4.90
N PHE A 52 -4.72 -34.73 -5.06
CA PHE A 52 -3.37 -34.99 -4.56
C PHE A 52 -2.28 -34.21 -5.31
N ILE A 53 -2.46 -33.96 -6.61
CA ILE A 53 -1.57 -33.12 -7.43
C ILE A 53 -1.76 -31.63 -7.08
N CYS A 54 -2.99 -31.18 -6.79
CA CYS A 54 -3.23 -29.84 -6.25
C CYS A 54 -2.68 -29.64 -4.83
N LEU A 55 -2.62 -30.70 -4.02
CA LEU A 55 -1.98 -30.70 -2.69
C LEU A 55 -0.44 -30.77 -2.74
N SER A 56 0.16 -31.37 -3.77
CA SER A 56 1.62 -31.43 -3.92
C SER A 56 2.24 -30.19 -4.57
N ILE A 57 1.45 -29.36 -5.26
CA ILE A 57 1.87 -28.04 -5.76
C ILE A 57 1.97 -27.01 -4.60
N LEU A 58 1.30 -27.24 -3.47
CA LEU A 58 1.44 -26.42 -2.25
C LEU A 58 2.76 -26.67 -1.49
N SER A 59 3.56 -27.66 -1.89
CA SER A 59 4.78 -28.08 -1.18
C SER A 59 6.10 -27.65 -1.86
N PHE A 60 6.06 -26.87 -2.93
CA PHE A 60 7.22 -26.05 -3.34
C PHE A 60 7.10 -24.67 -2.69
N ALA A 61 7.12 -24.66 -1.35
CA ALA A 61 6.93 -23.45 -0.57
C ALA A 61 8.25 -22.63 -0.50
N ASN A 62 8.29 -21.53 -1.25
CA ASN A 62 8.70 -20.27 -0.62
C ASN A 62 7.87 -20.17 0.68
N LYS A 63 8.43 -19.82 1.84
CA LYS A 63 7.71 -19.82 3.14
C LYS A 63 6.55 -18.80 3.21
N GLY A 64 6.13 -18.26 2.08
CA GLY A 64 5.14 -17.22 1.91
C GLY A 64 5.78 -15.83 1.83
N ASN A 65 4.91 -14.84 1.72
CA ASN A 65 5.29 -13.45 1.83
C ASN A 65 5.43 -13.07 3.31
N TYR A 66 6.36 -12.18 3.64
CA TYR A 66 6.52 -11.65 5.00
C TYR A 66 6.67 -10.13 4.95
N ASP A 67 5.92 -9.41 5.78
CA ASP A 67 5.97 -7.95 5.84
C ASP A 67 7.32 -7.47 6.44
N ASP A 68 8.10 -6.77 5.60
CA ASP A 68 9.40 -6.19 5.91
C ASP A 68 9.33 -5.13 7.01
N THR A 69 8.29 -4.28 7.00
CA THR A 69 8.05 -3.25 8.02
C THR A 69 7.74 -3.90 9.36
N LYS A 70 6.82 -4.88 9.36
CA LYS A 70 6.48 -5.62 10.58
C LYS A 70 7.71 -6.29 11.17
N PHE A 71 8.50 -6.96 10.33
CA PHE A 71 9.73 -7.62 10.76
C PHE A 71 10.73 -6.65 11.40
N ARG A 72 10.95 -5.49 10.77
CA ARG A 72 11.81 -4.42 11.33
C ARG A 72 11.31 -3.96 12.69
N GLN A 73 10.01 -3.70 12.80
CA GLN A 73 9.41 -3.22 14.03
C GLN A 73 9.49 -4.27 15.14
N ASP A 74 9.28 -5.56 14.84
CA ASP A 74 9.40 -6.65 15.81
C ASP A 74 10.83 -6.79 16.35
N ILE A 75 11.84 -6.65 15.48
CA ILE A 75 13.26 -6.64 15.88
C ILE A 75 13.54 -5.44 16.79
N ILE A 76 13.06 -4.24 16.42
CA ILE A 76 13.24 -3.01 17.21
C ILE A 76 12.56 -3.15 18.58
N ASN A 77 11.31 -3.61 18.61
CA ASN A 77 10.53 -3.83 19.83
C ASN A 77 11.25 -4.81 20.75
N TYR A 78 11.73 -5.93 20.21
CA TYR A 78 12.51 -6.88 21.01
C TYR A 78 13.76 -6.24 21.59
N ALA A 79 14.51 -5.45 20.81
CA ALA A 79 15.70 -4.76 21.27
C ALA A 79 15.36 -3.78 22.42
N VAL A 80 14.39 -2.90 22.23
CA VAL A 80 13.99 -1.92 23.24
C VAL A 80 13.49 -2.60 24.54
N ASN A 81 12.73 -3.68 24.41
CA ASN A 81 12.22 -4.44 25.56
C ASN A 81 13.31 -5.22 26.32
N ASN A 82 14.50 -5.38 25.74
CA ASN A 82 15.61 -6.09 26.33
C ASN A 82 16.81 -5.18 26.64
N LEU A 83 16.57 -3.88 26.87
CA LEU A 83 17.59 -2.96 27.37
C LEU A 83 17.98 -3.24 28.83
N ASN A 84 19.13 -2.69 29.24
CA ASN A 84 19.70 -2.81 30.59
C ASN A 84 19.97 -4.25 31.05
N ARG A 85 20.20 -5.18 30.12
CA ARG A 85 20.59 -6.57 30.37
C ARG A 85 22.11 -6.71 30.31
N PRO A 86 22.72 -7.49 31.22
CA PRO A 86 24.17 -7.66 31.28
C PRO A 86 24.76 -8.30 30.02
N TYR A 87 25.95 -7.82 29.64
CA TYR A 87 26.72 -8.44 28.56
C TYR A 87 27.44 -9.70 29.05
N SER A 88 27.35 -10.80 28.31
CA SER A 88 28.16 -12.00 28.55
C SER A 88 28.31 -12.83 27.28
N ASN A 89 29.54 -13.15 26.90
CA ASN A 89 29.81 -14.10 25.82
C ASN A 89 29.54 -15.55 26.28
N GLN A 90 29.92 -15.89 27.51
CA GLN A 90 29.75 -17.23 28.09
C GLN A 90 28.26 -17.59 28.29
N TYR A 91 27.46 -16.64 28.78
CA TYR A 91 26.05 -16.86 29.10
C TYR A 91 25.09 -16.31 28.03
N ARG A 92 25.59 -15.98 26.84
CA ARG A 92 24.85 -15.27 25.77
C ARG A 92 23.52 -15.91 25.33
N MET A 93 23.35 -17.21 25.56
CA MET A 93 22.12 -17.96 25.23
C MET A 93 21.19 -18.20 26.44
N ARG A 94 21.57 -17.77 27.64
CA ARG A 94 20.74 -17.89 28.85
C ARG A 94 19.77 -16.70 28.96
N GLY A 95 18.64 -16.91 29.63
CA GLY A 95 17.68 -15.84 29.91
C GLY A 95 18.35 -14.69 30.68
N GLY A 96 18.18 -13.46 30.20
CA GLY A 96 18.70 -12.25 30.85
C GLY A 96 20.13 -11.84 30.51
N TYR A 97 20.88 -12.61 29.71
CA TYR A 97 22.23 -12.25 29.26
C TYR A 97 22.31 -12.17 27.74
N PHE A 98 23.18 -11.30 27.23
CA PHE A 98 23.40 -11.14 25.80
C PHE A 98 24.86 -10.86 25.48
N ASP A 99 25.34 -11.32 24.33
CA ASP A 99 26.46 -10.69 23.62
C ASP A 99 25.91 -9.94 22.40
N CYS A 100 26.75 -9.23 21.64
CA CYS A 100 26.28 -8.43 20.51
C CYS A 100 25.56 -9.29 19.45
N SER A 101 26.05 -10.50 19.19
CA SER A 101 25.51 -11.39 18.16
C SER A 101 24.22 -12.12 18.57
N SER A 102 24.12 -12.59 19.81
CA SER A 102 22.92 -13.20 20.39
C SER A 102 21.82 -12.17 20.66
N TYR A 103 22.16 -10.92 20.97
CA TYR A 103 21.18 -9.85 21.10
C TYR A 103 20.41 -9.66 19.80
N VAL A 104 21.14 -9.53 18.70
CA VAL A 104 20.56 -9.43 17.36
C VAL A 104 19.90 -10.73 16.95
N GLY A 105 20.58 -11.87 17.07
CA GLY A 105 20.06 -13.17 16.64
C GLY A 105 18.77 -13.56 17.37
N ARG A 106 18.64 -13.23 18.66
CA ARG A 106 17.41 -13.45 19.42
C ARG A 106 16.31 -12.47 19.05
N ALA A 107 16.64 -11.21 18.74
CA ALA A 107 15.67 -10.26 18.19
C ALA A 107 15.09 -10.79 16.86
N THR A 108 15.95 -11.29 15.97
CA THR A 108 15.53 -11.88 14.69
C THR A 108 14.69 -13.14 14.89
N ALA A 109 15.09 -14.03 15.79
CA ALA A 109 14.35 -15.26 16.07
C ALA A 109 12.99 -14.97 16.72
N ALA A 110 12.91 -14.00 17.64
CA ALA A 110 11.67 -13.56 18.26
C ALA A 110 10.69 -12.94 17.24
N ALA A 111 11.21 -12.31 16.18
CA ALA A 111 10.44 -11.84 15.03
C ALA A 111 10.04 -12.96 14.05
N GLY A 112 10.22 -14.24 14.40
CA GLY A 112 9.78 -15.40 13.63
C GLY A 112 10.82 -15.98 12.65
N MET A 113 12.05 -15.47 12.65
CA MET A 113 13.13 -15.97 11.79
C MET A 113 13.99 -16.98 12.54
N ASN A 114 13.52 -18.22 12.63
CA ASN A 114 14.19 -19.31 13.34
C ASN A 114 15.61 -19.62 12.82
N GLY A 115 15.93 -19.29 11.57
CA GLY A 115 17.27 -19.40 11.00
C GLY A 115 18.23 -18.28 11.42
N GLY A 116 17.75 -17.28 12.17
CA GLY A 116 18.51 -16.13 12.62
C GLY A 116 18.89 -15.19 11.46
N VAL A 117 19.89 -14.35 11.68
CA VAL A 117 20.36 -13.35 10.69
C VAL A 117 20.75 -14.00 9.35
N THR A 118 21.38 -15.18 9.39
CA THR A 118 21.94 -15.85 8.20
C THR A 118 21.00 -16.87 7.57
N GLY A 119 19.88 -17.18 8.21
CA GLY A 119 18.94 -18.23 7.79
C GLY A 119 19.37 -19.66 8.12
N LYS A 120 20.60 -19.88 8.65
CA LYS A 120 21.17 -21.22 8.88
C LYS A 120 21.69 -21.46 10.31
N GLY A 121 21.80 -20.44 11.16
CA GLY A 121 22.50 -20.52 12.46
C GLY A 121 21.66 -20.19 13.69
N GLY A 122 20.39 -19.82 13.50
CA GLY A 122 19.46 -19.43 14.56
C GLY A 122 19.98 -18.27 15.42
N ALA A 123 19.43 -18.15 16.63
CA ALA A 123 19.77 -17.10 17.58
C ALA A 123 21.22 -17.14 18.09
N SER A 124 21.94 -18.25 17.86
CA SER A 124 23.32 -18.47 18.32
C SER A 124 24.40 -17.98 17.34
N THR A 125 24.02 -17.50 16.17
CA THR A 125 24.96 -17.06 15.12
C THR A 125 25.93 -16.00 15.65
N THR A 126 27.24 -16.17 15.40
CA THR A 126 28.28 -15.24 15.85
C THR A 126 28.49 -14.10 14.86
N THR A 127 29.14 -13.00 15.27
CA THR A 127 29.49 -11.91 14.33
C THR A 127 30.39 -12.38 13.19
N ALA A 128 31.25 -13.38 13.43
CA ALA A 128 32.03 -14.03 12.38
C ALA A 128 31.15 -14.81 11.40
N GLY A 129 30.14 -15.53 11.89
CA GLY A 129 29.16 -16.23 11.05
C GLY A 129 28.33 -15.26 10.19
N ILE A 130 27.92 -14.11 10.74
CA ILE A 130 27.20 -13.08 9.98
C ILE A 130 28.07 -12.52 8.84
N ARG A 131 29.34 -12.21 9.11
CA ARG A 131 30.29 -11.75 8.07
C ARG A 131 30.57 -12.82 7.02
N GLY A 132 30.81 -14.05 7.45
CA GLY A 132 31.12 -15.19 6.58
C GLY A 132 29.97 -15.63 5.68
N ALA A 133 28.73 -15.22 5.98
CA ALA A 133 27.56 -15.53 5.17
C ALA A 133 27.47 -14.69 3.87
N GLY A 134 28.34 -13.69 3.68
CA GLY A 134 28.39 -12.87 2.44
C GLY A 134 27.23 -11.87 2.28
N GLN A 135 26.43 -11.69 3.32
CA GLN A 135 25.19 -10.87 3.33
C GLN A 135 25.41 -9.44 3.81
N VAL A 136 26.61 -9.13 4.34
CA VAL A 136 26.98 -7.77 4.73
C VAL A 136 27.40 -7.00 3.47
N LYS A 137 26.78 -5.84 3.24
CA LYS A 137 27.04 -4.99 2.07
C LYS A 137 27.43 -3.58 2.50
N ARG A 138 28.33 -2.94 1.74
CA ARG A 138 28.55 -1.50 1.86
C ARG A 138 27.46 -0.78 1.06
N THR A 139 26.39 -0.49 1.76
CA THR A 139 25.21 0.23 1.27
C THR A 139 25.37 1.72 1.60
N SER A 140 24.81 2.59 0.75
CA SER A 140 24.84 4.04 1.00
C SER A 140 24.11 4.39 2.31
N PHE A 141 24.58 5.39 3.03
CA PHE A 141 24.05 5.68 4.38
C PHE A 141 22.58 6.09 4.39
N ASP A 142 22.08 6.73 3.33
CA ASP A 142 20.67 7.09 3.12
C ASP A 142 19.77 5.85 2.91
N GLN A 143 20.33 4.73 2.48
CA GLN A 143 19.60 3.50 2.22
C GLN A 143 19.51 2.57 3.43
N ILE A 144 20.22 2.87 4.52
CA ILE A 144 20.16 2.12 5.78
C ILE A 144 18.92 2.56 6.56
N LYS A 145 18.06 1.60 6.90
CA LYS A 145 16.75 1.84 7.53
C LYS A 145 16.70 1.29 8.95
N PRO A 146 15.76 1.78 9.80
CA PRO A 146 15.44 1.13 11.07
C PRO A 146 15.20 -0.38 10.90
N GLY A 147 15.72 -1.17 11.82
CA GLY A 147 15.70 -2.63 11.80
C GLY A 147 16.85 -3.29 11.02
N ASP A 148 17.63 -2.52 10.23
CA ASP A 148 18.87 -3.03 9.63
C ASP A 148 19.95 -3.24 10.69
N LEU A 149 20.96 -4.03 10.35
CA LEU A 149 22.09 -4.34 11.22
C LEU A 149 23.35 -3.61 10.77
N LEU A 150 23.96 -2.83 11.65
CA LEU A 150 25.30 -2.27 11.41
C LEU A 150 26.34 -3.30 11.85
N ASN A 151 27.25 -3.66 10.94
CA ASN A 151 28.32 -4.61 11.20
C ASN A 151 29.67 -3.90 11.31
N PHE A 152 30.44 -4.29 12.31
CA PHE A 152 31.78 -3.76 12.57
C PHE A 152 32.79 -4.90 12.60
N GLY A 153 33.95 -4.65 11.98
CA GLY A 153 35.09 -5.55 11.93
C GLY A 153 35.68 -5.83 13.31
N ALA A 154 36.55 -6.84 13.35
CA ALA A 154 37.28 -7.20 14.56
C ALA A 154 38.26 -6.09 14.98
N GLN A 155 38.37 -5.82 16.28
CA GLN A 155 39.35 -4.89 16.84
C GLN A 155 40.04 -5.44 18.10
N GLY A 156 41.32 -5.11 18.25
CA GLY A 156 42.15 -5.48 19.40
C GLY A 156 42.56 -6.96 19.45
N SER A 157 43.32 -7.33 20.49
CA SER A 157 43.96 -8.63 20.68
C SER A 157 43.00 -9.83 20.80
N LYS A 158 41.70 -9.61 21.00
CA LYS A 158 40.67 -10.67 21.12
C LYS A 158 39.89 -10.95 19.82
N GLY A 159 40.06 -10.15 18.76
CA GLY A 159 39.59 -10.49 17.41
C GLY A 159 38.07 -10.58 17.17
N TYR A 160 37.21 -10.09 18.08
CA TYR A 160 35.75 -10.14 17.90
C TYR A 160 35.22 -8.90 17.18
N GLY A 161 34.38 -9.12 16.16
CA GLY A 161 33.59 -8.05 15.54
C GLY A 161 32.36 -7.69 16.36
N HIS A 162 31.67 -6.61 15.96
CA HIS A 162 30.50 -6.09 16.67
C HIS A 162 29.31 -5.92 15.72
N VAL A 163 28.09 -6.00 16.26
CA VAL A 163 26.86 -5.82 15.50
C VAL A 163 25.81 -5.11 16.37
N GLY A 164 24.97 -4.29 15.75
CA GLY A 164 23.86 -3.61 16.42
C GLY A 164 22.69 -3.34 15.48
N ILE A 165 21.53 -3.09 16.06
CA ILE A 165 20.25 -2.86 15.38
C ILE A 165 20.05 -1.35 15.22
N VAL A 166 19.79 -0.89 14.01
CA VAL A 166 19.45 0.52 13.74
C VAL A 166 18.04 0.80 14.28
N LEU A 167 17.92 1.81 15.13
CA LEU A 167 16.64 2.36 15.59
C LEU A 167 16.23 3.56 14.75
N GLU A 168 17.19 4.38 14.34
CA GLU A 168 16.96 5.63 13.62
C GLU A 168 18.18 5.97 12.76
N ASN A 169 17.94 6.44 11.53
CA ASN A 169 18.96 6.99 10.66
C ASN A 169 18.97 8.51 10.79
N LEU A 170 20.06 9.07 11.32
CA LEU A 170 20.21 10.50 11.58
C LEU A 170 20.91 11.22 10.42
N GLY A 171 21.14 10.53 9.31
CA GLY A 171 21.82 11.04 8.12
C GLY A 171 23.34 11.05 8.26
N ASN A 172 24.03 11.13 7.12
CA ASN A 172 25.48 11.32 7.03
C ASN A 172 26.28 10.35 7.92
N GLY A 173 25.95 9.05 7.91
CA GLY A 173 26.67 8.02 8.65
C GLY A 173 26.42 8.01 10.17
N LYS A 174 25.47 8.82 10.66
CA LYS A 174 25.06 8.84 12.07
C LYS A 174 23.79 8.03 12.28
N PHE A 175 23.78 7.19 13.32
CA PHE A 175 22.66 6.30 13.61
C PHE A 175 22.40 6.20 15.11
N LYS A 176 21.14 6.10 15.48
CA LYS A 176 20.73 5.61 16.80
C LYS A 176 20.70 4.09 16.75
N MET A 177 21.50 3.43 17.57
CA MET A 177 21.73 1.98 17.49
C MET A 177 21.50 1.32 18.84
N ALA A 178 20.67 0.27 18.86
CA ALA A 178 20.56 -0.65 19.99
C ALA A 178 21.59 -1.78 19.85
N HIS A 179 22.41 -2.00 20.86
CA HIS A 179 23.43 -3.06 20.83
C HIS A 179 23.80 -3.54 22.23
N ALA A 180 24.38 -4.73 22.33
CA ALA A 180 24.99 -5.21 23.57
C ALA A 180 26.45 -4.75 23.65
N SER A 181 26.74 -3.80 24.53
CA SER A 181 28.08 -3.29 24.82
C SER A 181 28.77 -4.14 25.88
N SER A 182 30.06 -4.46 25.67
CA SER A 182 30.83 -5.29 26.60
C SER A 182 30.98 -4.69 28.00
N SER A 183 30.88 -3.37 28.16
CA SER A 183 31.01 -2.68 29.45
C SER A 183 29.68 -2.22 30.04
N ARG A 184 28.66 -1.97 29.21
CA ARG A 184 27.38 -1.35 29.64
C ARG A 184 26.16 -2.26 29.49
N GLY A 185 26.31 -3.46 28.94
CA GLY A 185 25.17 -4.31 28.62
C GLY A 185 24.40 -3.81 27.39
N THR A 186 23.15 -4.21 27.25
CA THR A 186 22.26 -3.79 26.16
C THR A 186 21.82 -2.33 26.33
N VAL A 187 22.25 -1.47 25.40
CA VAL A 187 22.08 -0.01 25.47
C VAL A 187 21.71 0.56 24.11
N ILE A 188 21.27 1.82 24.12
CA ILE A 188 21.07 2.63 22.92
C ILE A 188 22.13 3.73 22.91
N ASP A 189 22.89 3.82 21.82
CA ASP A 189 23.84 4.91 21.58
C ASP A 189 23.51 5.62 20.27
N ILE A 190 23.84 6.91 20.21
CA ILE A 190 23.99 7.62 18.94
C ILE A 190 25.45 7.50 18.52
N ILE A 191 25.69 6.94 17.33
CA ILE A 191 27.04 6.66 16.83
C ILE A 191 27.26 7.31 15.46
N ASP A 192 28.51 7.65 15.15
CA ASP A 192 28.97 7.92 13.78
C ASP A 192 29.81 6.72 13.33
N VAL A 193 29.40 6.02 12.28
CA VAL A 193 30.05 4.77 11.85
C VAL A 193 31.50 4.95 11.43
N ARG A 194 31.92 6.17 11.07
CA ARG A 194 33.29 6.49 10.67
C ARG A 194 34.26 6.54 11.85
N THR A 195 33.76 6.85 13.05
CA THR A 195 34.59 7.03 14.25
C THR A 195 34.29 5.99 15.32
N TYR A 196 33.06 5.46 15.35
CA TYR A 196 32.64 4.47 16.30
C TYR A 196 33.49 3.21 16.19
N ARG A 197 34.00 2.75 17.34
CA ARG A 197 34.97 1.65 17.41
C ARG A 197 36.09 1.85 16.39
N GLY A 198 36.78 2.99 16.45
CA GLY A 198 37.93 3.32 15.60
C GLY A 198 37.69 3.18 14.10
N GLY A 199 36.47 3.48 13.62
CA GLY A 199 36.12 3.38 12.20
C GLY A 199 36.05 1.97 11.64
N SER A 200 35.80 0.97 12.49
CA SER A 200 35.71 -0.45 12.10
C SER A 200 34.42 -0.83 11.36
N TYR A 201 33.61 0.14 10.92
CA TYR A 201 32.41 -0.15 10.15
C TYR A 201 32.74 -0.84 8.83
N ILE A 202 32.11 -1.99 8.59
CA ILE A 202 32.35 -2.80 7.38
C ILE A 202 31.14 -2.84 6.46
N GLY A 203 29.94 -2.56 6.94
CA GLY A 203 28.72 -2.55 6.13
C GLY A 203 27.47 -2.86 6.94
N ALA A 204 26.34 -2.92 6.25
CA ALA A 204 25.03 -3.22 6.82
C ALA A 204 24.49 -4.57 6.30
N THR A 205 23.66 -5.21 7.12
CA THR A 205 22.79 -6.30 6.68
C THR A 205 21.36 -5.78 6.74
N SER A 206 20.68 -5.72 5.60
CA SER A 206 19.30 -5.22 5.61
C SER A 206 18.33 -6.22 6.23
N ALA A 207 17.30 -5.74 6.90
CA ALA A 207 16.25 -6.61 7.44
C ALA A 207 15.58 -7.45 6.33
N THR A 208 15.40 -6.84 5.16
CA THR A 208 14.92 -7.47 3.93
C THR A 208 15.78 -8.67 3.52
N GLN A 209 17.12 -8.52 3.58
CA GLN A 209 18.02 -9.62 3.27
C GLN A 209 17.86 -10.76 4.29
N ILE A 210 17.61 -10.46 5.57
CA ILE A 210 17.41 -11.48 6.60
C ILE A 210 16.13 -12.29 6.35
N LEU A 211 15.05 -11.65 5.90
CA LEU A 211 13.81 -12.35 5.49
C LEU A 211 14.07 -13.33 4.34
N ILE A 212 14.79 -12.88 3.30
CA ILE A 212 15.20 -13.71 2.16
C ILE A 212 16.05 -14.90 2.63
N ASN A 213 17.01 -14.66 3.52
CA ASN A 213 17.86 -15.70 4.06
C ASN A 213 17.06 -16.81 4.76
N ASN A 214 15.93 -16.45 5.36
CA ASN A 214 15.05 -17.38 6.06
C ASN A 214 14.01 -18.05 5.15
N GLY A 215 14.03 -17.77 3.84
CA GLY A 215 13.18 -18.39 2.82
C GLY A 215 11.82 -17.72 2.62
N TYR A 216 11.67 -16.46 3.04
CA TYR A 216 10.48 -15.65 2.80
C TYR A 216 10.68 -14.72 1.60
N THR A 217 9.57 -14.35 0.96
CA THR A 217 9.55 -13.23 0.01
C THR A 217 9.19 -11.95 0.77
N PRO A 218 10.12 -11.00 0.97
CA PRO A 218 9.83 -9.77 1.68
C PRO A 218 8.82 -8.96 0.88
N ILE A 219 7.76 -8.52 1.54
CA ILE A 219 6.80 -7.58 0.99
C ILE A 219 6.75 -6.34 1.88
N ASN A 220 6.47 -5.18 1.32
CA ASN A 220 6.11 -4.03 2.14
C ASN A 220 4.67 -4.20 2.65
N SER A 221 4.22 -3.29 3.50
CA SER A 221 2.88 -3.34 4.10
C SER A 221 1.74 -3.22 3.07
N ILE A 222 2.05 -2.95 1.80
CA ILE A 222 1.10 -2.95 0.67
C ILE A 222 1.22 -4.20 -0.23
N GLY A 223 2.08 -5.17 0.09
CA GLY A 223 2.20 -6.45 -0.62
C GLY A 223 3.16 -6.48 -1.81
N GLN A 224 3.88 -5.38 -2.08
CA GLN A 224 4.89 -5.34 -3.15
C GLN A 224 6.19 -5.97 -2.66
N VAL A 225 6.85 -6.73 -3.53
CA VAL A 225 8.13 -7.37 -3.22
C VAL A 225 9.20 -6.30 -2.97
N VAL A 226 9.82 -6.36 -1.79
CA VAL A 226 10.92 -5.48 -1.42
C VAL A 226 12.23 -6.19 -1.70
N VAL A 227 13.10 -5.55 -2.48
CA VAL A 227 14.45 -6.03 -2.73
C VAL A 227 15.45 -5.38 -1.77
N PRO A 228 16.48 -6.10 -1.31
CA PRO A 228 17.54 -5.51 -0.50
C PRO A 228 18.23 -4.34 -1.23
N PRO A 229 18.65 -3.29 -0.52
CA PRO A 229 19.37 -2.19 -1.13
C PRO A 229 20.69 -2.64 -1.77
N ASN A 230 21.04 -2.04 -2.90
CA ASN A 230 22.29 -2.34 -3.60
C ASN A 230 23.50 -1.96 -2.72
N GLY A 231 24.58 -2.74 -2.82
CA GLY A 231 25.82 -2.45 -2.12
C GLY A 231 26.94 -3.38 -2.53
N SER A 232 28.19 -2.93 -2.35
CA SER A 232 29.36 -3.73 -2.69
C SER A 232 29.58 -4.83 -1.64
N SER A 233 29.97 -6.02 -2.10
CA SER A 233 30.33 -7.15 -1.24
C SER A 233 31.60 -6.85 -0.45
N ILE A 234 31.65 -7.30 0.80
CA ILE A 234 32.84 -7.21 1.63
C ILE A 234 33.71 -8.47 1.52
N SER A 235 35.03 -8.31 1.65
CA SER A 235 35.97 -9.41 1.86
C SER A 235 35.77 -10.02 3.26
N THR A 236 35.84 -11.35 3.37
CA THR A 236 35.67 -12.11 4.62
C THR A 236 36.71 -11.76 5.70
N ASN A 237 37.80 -11.08 5.33
CA ASN A 237 38.92 -10.68 6.20
C ASN A 237 39.08 -9.14 6.35
N ALA A 238 38.04 -8.35 6.08
CA ALA A 238 38.14 -6.88 6.10
C ALA A 238 38.39 -6.30 7.52
N TYR A 239 39.59 -5.74 7.72
CA TYR A 239 39.92 -4.80 8.80
C TYR A 239 39.65 -3.37 8.28
N GLY A 240 38.76 -2.62 8.93
CA GLY A 240 38.21 -1.37 8.37
C GLY A 240 39.09 -0.14 8.56
N THR A 241 39.33 0.60 7.48
CA THR A 241 39.52 2.06 7.45
C THR A 241 38.45 2.64 6.53
N ALA A 242 37.68 3.61 7.02
CA ALA A 242 36.68 4.32 6.23
C ALA A 242 37.37 5.46 5.45
N SER A 243 37.23 5.50 4.12
CA SER A 243 37.63 6.65 3.32
C SER A 243 36.70 7.83 3.61
N GLN A 244 37.28 9.01 3.79
CA GLN A 244 36.55 10.26 3.91
C GLN A 244 36.15 10.73 2.51
N ASP A 245 34.86 10.72 2.22
CA ASP A 245 34.30 11.53 1.14
C ASP A 245 33.87 12.88 1.72
N THR A 246 34.44 13.94 1.14
CA THR A 246 34.16 15.35 1.44
C THR A 246 32.74 15.71 1.00
N VAL A 247 31.90 16.10 1.96
CA VAL A 247 30.50 16.50 1.70
C VAL A 247 30.44 18.00 1.44
N ASN A 248 30.05 18.36 0.22
CA ASN A 248 29.55 19.69 -0.11
C ASN A 248 28.16 19.86 0.55
N ILE A 249 27.98 20.92 1.34
CA ILE A 249 26.70 21.17 2.02
C ILE A 249 25.70 21.69 0.99
N GLN A 250 24.81 20.82 0.54
CA GLN A 250 23.56 21.23 -0.11
C GLN A 250 22.45 21.28 0.94
N TYR A 251 21.77 22.41 1.03
CA TYR A 251 20.54 22.53 1.81
C TYR A 251 19.44 21.74 1.11
N GLU A 252 19.06 20.62 1.71
CA GLU A 252 17.83 19.89 1.40
C GLU A 252 16.88 20.07 2.60
N PRO A 253 15.61 20.50 2.40
CA PRO A 253 14.68 20.71 3.48
C PRO A 253 14.50 19.43 4.30
N SER A 254 14.47 19.57 5.63
CA SER A 254 14.49 18.45 6.59
C SER A 254 13.29 17.50 6.50
N ASN A 255 12.22 17.89 5.80
CA ASN A 255 11.11 17.02 5.43
C ASN A 255 10.62 17.42 4.02
N LYS A 256 10.91 16.61 3.01
CA LYS A 256 10.16 16.67 1.75
C LYS A 256 8.77 16.09 2.02
N MET A 257 7.73 16.89 1.84
CA MET A 257 6.35 16.43 2.00
C MET A 257 6.00 15.54 0.81
N ASP A 258 6.05 14.23 1.02
CA ASP A 258 5.69 13.23 0.02
C ASP A 258 4.18 12.95 0.10
N TRP A 259 3.42 13.67 -0.73
CA TRP A 259 1.97 13.60 -0.80
C TRP A 259 1.47 12.29 -1.41
N ASP A 260 2.28 11.66 -2.27
CA ASP A 260 1.97 10.33 -2.79
C ASP A 260 2.08 9.30 -1.66
N THR A 261 3.17 9.33 -0.89
CA THR A 261 3.33 8.48 0.29
C THR A 261 2.26 8.77 1.34
N PHE A 262 1.83 10.02 1.52
CA PHE A 262 0.72 10.36 2.41
C PHE A 262 -0.61 9.74 1.95
N ALA A 263 -0.94 9.84 0.67
CA ALA A 263 -2.12 9.22 0.11
C ALA A 263 -2.05 7.68 0.23
N ASP A 264 -0.89 7.11 -0.10
CA ASP A 264 -0.61 5.68 0.02
C ASP A 264 -0.70 5.20 1.47
N ASN A 265 -0.33 6.01 2.46
CA ASN A 265 -0.48 5.68 3.88
C ASN A 265 -1.96 5.65 4.31
N ILE A 266 -2.77 6.62 3.85
CA ILE A 266 -4.22 6.60 4.13
C ILE A 266 -4.89 5.37 3.48
N MET A 267 -4.53 5.09 2.23
CA MET A 267 -4.97 3.88 1.53
C MET A 267 -4.45 2.61 2.23
N GLY A 268 -3.24 2.66 2.76
CA GLY A 268 -2.62 1.61 3.55
C GLY A 268 -3.44 1.24 4.78
N PHE A 269 -3.93 2.21 5.54
CA PHE A 269 -4.82 1.94 6.68
C PHE A 269 -6.14 1.28 6.28
N LEU A 270 -6.72 1.65 5.14
CA LEU A 270 -7.92 1.02 4.61
C LEU A 270 -7.67 -0.43 4.20
N LYS A 271 -6.56 -0.66 3.50
CA LYS A 271 -6.13 -2.00 3.06
C LYS A 271 -5.78 -2.89 4.25
N GLU A 272 -5.03 -2.38 5.21
CA GLU A 272 -4.70 -3.06 6.47
C GLU A 272 -5.97 -3.38 7.27
N GLY A 273 -6.94 -2.48 7.28
CA GLY A 273 -8.27 -2.74 7.85
C GLY A 273 -8.98 -3.93 7.17
N LEU A 274 -9.00 -3.97 5.84
CA LEU A 274 -9.60 -5.09 5.07
C LEU A 274 -8.83 -6.41 5.25
N ASP A 275 -7.51 -6.35 5.31
CA ASP A 275 -6.62 -7.50 5.46
C ASP A 275 -6.67 -8.07 6.90
N ASN A 276 -6.83 -7.22 7.91
CA ASN A 276 -6.95 -7.60 9.32
C ASN A 276 -8.21 -8.40 9.65
N PHE A 277 -9.25 -8.33 8.81
CA PHE A 277 -10.41 -9.21 8.94
C PHE A 277 -10.12 -10.66 8.56
N GLY A 278 -8.97 -10.95 7.93
CA GLY A 278 -8.48 -12.29 7.58
C GLY A 278 -9.34 -13.00 6.54
N ASN A 279 -8.73 -13.54 5.47
CA ASN A 279 -9.39 -14.38 4.46
C ASN A 279 -10.81 -13.90 4.04
N ILE A 280 -11.05 -12.59 4.02
CA ILE A 280 -12.39 -12.01 3.87
C ILE A 280 -12.97 -12.42 2.51
N GLY A 281 -12.11 -12.53 1.49
CA GLY A 281 -12.47 -13.07 0.18
C GLY A 281 -13.06 -14.48 0.26
N ASN A 282 -12.50 -15.37 1.08
CA ASN A 282 -13.04 -16.72 1.28
C ASN A 282 -14.40 -16.69 1.99
N ILE A 283 -14.60 -15.77 2.94
CA ILE A 283 -15.88 -15.57 3.62
C ILE A 283 -16.94 -15.09 2.61
N PHE A 284 -16.64 -14.10 1.78
CA PHE A 284 -17.57 -13.62 0.76
C PHE A 284 -17.85 -14.67 -0.31
N ILE A 285 -16.85 -15.43 -0.76
CA ILE A 285 -17.04 -16.55 -1.69
C ILE A 285 -17.95 -17.62 -1.05
N PHE A 286 -17.78 -17.92 0.23
CA PHE A 286 -18.65 -18.84 0.96
C PHE A 286 -20.11 -18.34 1.01
N ILE A 287 -20.32 -17.04 1.32
CA ILE A 287 -21.64 -16.41 1.32
C ILE A 287 -22.26 -16.44 -0.09
N MET A 288 -21.49 -16.07 -1.13
CA MET A 288 -21.94 -16.14 -2.53
C MET A 288 -22.34 -17.56 -2.93
N THR A 289 -21.56 -18.55 -2.54
CA THR A 289 -21.83 -19.96 -2.82
C THR A 289 -23.12 -20.40 -2.14
N THR A 290 -23.35 -19.95 -0.91
CA THR A 290 -24.58 -20.24 -0.16
C THR A 290 -25.80 -19.65 -0.86
N PHE A 291 -25.77 -18.36 -1.25
CA PHE A 291 -26.86 -17.73 -1.99
C PHE A 291 -27.07 -18.34 -3.38
N PHE A 292 -26.01 -18.75 -4.05
CA PHE A 292 -26.10 -19.46 -5.32
C PHE A 292 -26.85 -20.80 -5.17
N ILE A 293 -26.50 -21.59 -4.15
CA ILE A 293 -27.19 -22.85 -3.87
C ILE A 293 -28.67 -22.61 -3.56
N ILE A 294 -28.98 -21.62 -2.72
CA ILE A 294 -30.38 -21.25 -2.40
C ILE A 294 -31.15 -20.89 -3.68
N GLN A 295 -30.55 -20.07 -4.55
CA GLN A 295 -31.16 -19.68 -5.81
C GLN A 295 -31.40 -20.89 -6.72
N VAL A 296 -30.41 -21.77 -6.90
CA VAL A 296 -30.53 -22.99 -7.71
C VAL A 296 -31.61 -23.93 -7.17
N ILE A 297 -31.71 -24.09 -5.85
CA ILE A 297 -32.77 -24.90 -5.22
C ILE A 297 -34.14 -24.30 -5.55
N LYS A 298 -34.30 -22.98 -5.36
CA LYS A 298 -35.55 -22.27 -5.68
C LYS A 298 -35.95 -22.52 -7.14
N ASP A 299 -35.04 -22.32 -8.08
CA ASP A 299 -35.34 -22.52 -9.51
C ASP A 299 -35.63 -23.99 -9.85
N SER A 300 -34.97 -24.94 -9.20
CA SER A 300 -35.23 -26.36 -9.42
C SER A 300 -36.64 -26.76 -8.98
N ILE A 301 -37.14 -26.19 -7.87
CA ILE A 301 -38.51 -26.40 -7.38
C ILE A 301 -39.52 -25.86 -8.41
N PHE A 302 -39.31 -24.65 -8.92
CA PHE A 302 -40.18 -24.08 -9.95
C PHE A 302 -40.12 -24.87 -11.26
N ALA A 303 -38.93 -25.32 -11.69
CA ALA A 303 -38.78 -26.13 -12.89
C ALA A 303 -39.49 -27.49 -12.81
N ILE A 304 -39.54 -28.10 -11.62
CA ILE A 304 -40.30 -29.33 -11.36
C ILE A 304 -41.80 -29.03 -11.38
N ALA A 305 -42.25 -27.95 -10.73
CA ALA A 305 -43.64 -27.54 -10.71
C ALA A 305 -44.19 -27.24 -12.13
N ASP A 306 -43.36 -26.63 -12.97
CA ASP A 306 -43.70 -26.28 -14.36
C ASP A 306 -43.40 -27.40 -15.37
N ASN A 307 -42.93 -28.57 -14.92
CA ASN A 307 -42.52 -29.71 -15.75
C ASN A 307 -41.49 -29.35 -16.85
N ASN A 308 -40.65 -28.35 -16.61
CA ASN A 308 -39.65 -27.83 -17.56
C ASN A 308 -38.21 -28.13 -17.11
N ILE A 309 -37.95 -29.37 -16.71
CA ILE A 309 -36.64 -29.80 -16.19
C ILE A 309 -35.55 -29.66 -17.27
N LYS A 310 -35.89 -29.96 -18.54
CA LYS A 310 -34.92 -29.83 -19.66
C LYS A 310 -34.49 -28.39 -19.88
N GLY A 311 -35.41 -27.42 -19.92
CA GLY A 311 -35.09 -26.00 -20.09
C GLY A 311 -34.35 -25.41 -18.88
N PHE A 312 -34.64 -25.92 -17.68
CA PHE A 312 -33.86 -25.58 -16.49
C PHE A 312 -32.41 -26.04 -16.60
N ILE A 313 -32.16 -27.29 -17.00
CA ILE A 313 -30.81 -27.86 -17.10
C ILE A 313 -30.02 -27.27 -18.29
N SER A 314 -30.63 -27.11 -19.46
CA SER A 314 -29.90 -26.66 -20.65
C SER A 314 -29.71 -25.14 -20.71
N GLY A 315 -30.60 -24.36 -20.08
CA GLY A 315 -30.55 -22.90 -20.13
C GLY A 315 -30.27 -22.26 -18.78
N THR A 316 -31.16 -22.47 -17.82
CA THR A 316 -31.17 -21.71 -16.56
C THR A 316 -29.96 -22.02 -15.68
N ILE A 317 -29.68 -23.29 -15.39
CA ILE A 317 -28.56 -23.67 -14.52
C ILE A 317 -27.20 -23.36 -15.16
N PHE A 318 -27.09 -23.49 -16.49
CA PHE A 318 -25.89 -23.11 -17.23
C PHE A 318 -25.62 -21.61 -17.11
N LYS A 319 -26.62 -20.77 -17.41
CA LYS A 319 -26.52 -19.31 -17.30
C LYS A 319 -26.18 -18.87 -15.87
N ARG A 320 -26.79 -19.51 -14.87
CA ARG A 320 -26.52 -19.20 -13.46
C ARG A 320 -25.13 -19.60 -13.04
N THR A 321 -24.66 -20.77 -13.44
CA THR A 321 -23.29 -21.24 -13.13
C THR A 321 -22.26 -20.32 -13.76
N PHE A 322 -22.45 -19.93 -15.03
CA PHE A 322 -21.57 -18.97 -15.69
C PHE A 322 -21.57 -17.60 -14.98
N GLY A 323 -22.76 -17.08 -14.64
CA GLY A 323 -22.88 -15.84 -13.87
C GLY A 323 -22.19 -15.94 -12.51
N PHE A 324 -22.39 -17.04 -11.78
CA PHE A 324 -21.77 -17.26 -10.48
C PHE A 324 -20.23 -17.31 -10.57
N VAL A 325 -19.68 -18.04 -11.54
CA VAL A 325 -18.23 -18.07 -11.79
C VAL A 325 -17.71 -16.67 -12.10
N PHE A 326 -18.44 -15.88 -12.89
CA PHE A 326 -18.07 -14.50 -13.20
C PHE A 326 -18.08 -13.59 -11.95
N TYR A 327 -19.07 -13.74 -11.06
CA TYR A 327 -19.11 -12.99 -9.79
C TYR A 327 -17.93 -13.35 -8.88
N ILE A 328 -17.58 -14.64 -8.77
CA ILE A 328 -16.38 -15.07 -8.02
C ILE A 328 -15.11 -14.47 -8.65
N PHE A 329 -14.99 -14.54 -9.97
CA PHE A 329 -13.84 -13.98 -10.68
C PHE A 329 -13.65 -12.48 -10.39
N ILE A 330 -14.72 -11.69 -10.51
CA ILE A 330 -14.68 -10.25 -10.22
C ILE A 330 -14.33 -10.00 -8.76
N THR A 331 -14.95 -10.74 -7.84
CA THR A 331 -14.66 -10.64 -6.40
C THR A 331 -13.18 -10.89 -6.10
N ASN A 332 -12.61 -11.93 -6.69
CA ASN A 332 -11.19 -12.23 -6.54
C ASN A 332 -10.30 -11.11 -7.10
N LYS A 333 -10.68 -10.52 -8.24
CA LYS A 333 -9.93 -9.41 -8.85
C LYS A 333 -10.07 -8.09 -8.10
N ILE A 334 -11.15 -7.89 -7.34
CA ILE A 334 -11.27 -6.77 -6.40
C ILE A 334 -10.32 -6.98 -5.22
N PHE A 335 -10.37 -8.15 -4.57
CA PHE A 335 -9.52 -8.44 -3.41
C PHE A 335 -8.03 -8.53 -3.74
N SER A 336 -7.65 -8.94 -4.95
CA SER A 336 -6.26 -8.89 -5.38
C SER A 336 -5.76 -7.46 -5.71
N GLY A 337 -6.65 -6.46 -5.70
CA GLY A 337 -6.35 -5.09 -6.08
C GLY A 337 -6.17 -4.88 -7.59
N GLU A 338 -6.26 -5.94 -8.40
CA GLU A 338 -6.04 -5.87 -9.85
C GLU A 338 -7.06 -4.96 -10.55
N LEU A 339 -8.33 -4.97 -10.13
CA LEU A 339 -9.35 -4.08 -10.73
C LEU A 339 -9.13 -2.60 -10.38
N ILE A 340 -8.61 -2.32 -9.18
CA ILE A 340 -8.22 -0.97 -8.78
C ILE A 340 -7.06 -0.50 -9.66
N GLN A 341 -6.02 -1.33 -9.77
CA GLN A 341 -4.84 -1.00 -10.57
C GLN A 341 -5.18 -0.82 -12.04
N MET A 342 -6.04 -1.67 -12.60
CA MET A 342 -6.53 -1.54 -13.97
C MET A 342 -7.21 -0.18 -14.21
N GLY A 343 -8.07 0.29 -13.27
CA GLY A 343 -8.70 1.60 -13.37
C GLY A 343 -7.68 2.75 -13.38
N LYS A 344 -6.66 2.67 -12.51
CA LYS A 344 -5.56 3.65 -12.45
C LYS A 344 -4.74 3.64 -13.74
N ASP A 345 -4.30 2.47 -14.20
CA ASP A 345 -3.47 2.31 -15.40
C ASP A 345 -4.17 2.83 -16.67
N ILE A 346 -5.47 2.56 -16.82
CA ILE A 346 -6.26 3.10 -17.94
C ILE A 346 -6.32 4.62 -17.86
N SER A 347 -6.59 5.18 -16.69
CA SER A 347 -6.66 6.63 -16.48
C SER A 347 -5.34 7.31 -16.85
N TYR A 348 -4.24 6.76 -16.36
CA TYR A 348 -2.91 7.31 -16.60
C TYR A 348 -2.46 7.16 -18.06
N GLY A 349 -2.76 6.02 -18.69
CA GLY A 349 -2.49 5.82 -20.12
C GLY A 349 -3.31 6.74 -21.03
N ILE A 350 -4.56 7.08 -20.66
CA ILE A 350 -5.36 8.08 -21.38
C ILE A 350 -4.73 9.47 -21.22
N LEU A 351 -4.37 9.84 -19.99
CA LEU A 351 -3.79 11.16 -19.71
C LEU A 351 -2.48 11.38 -20.48
N GLU A 352 -1.56 10.41 -20.45
CA GLU A 352 -0.28 10.47 -21.18
C GLU A 352 -0.48 10.72 -22.67
N LYS A 353 -1.50 10.10 -23.28
CA LYS A 353 -1.84 10.31 -24.70
C LYS A 353 -2.44 11.68 -24.99
N LEU A 354 -3.16 12.28 -24.03
CA LEU A 354 -3.82 13.58 -24.20
C LEU A 354 -2.86 14.76 -23.97
N THR A 355 -1.93 14.64 -23.02
CA THR A 355 -1.06 15.75 -22.60
C THR A 355 0.36 15.63 -23.15
N GLY A 356 0.80 14.43 -23.54
CA GLY A 356 2.19 14.16 -23.92
C GLY A 356 3.16 14.13 -22.75
N GLU A 357 2.66 14.29 -21.52
CA GLU A 357 3.43 14.21 -20.28
C GLU A 357 3.03 12.97 -19.51
N LYS A 358 3.99 12.33 -18.83
CA LYS A 358 3.66 11.29 -17.85
C LYS A 358 2.89 11.92 -16.68
N THR A 359 1.96 11.15 -16.15
CA THR A 359 1.02 11.54 -15.10
C THR A 359 1.62 12.42 -14.01
N GLN A 360 0.97 13.55 -13.72
CA GLN A 360 1.25 14.29 -12.49
C GLN A 360 0.64 13.58 -11.29
N LYS A 361 1.49 12.87 -10.54
CA LYS A 361 1.14 12.40 -9.19
C LYS A 361 0.94 13.60 -8.24
N LEU A 362 0.41 13.39 -7.04
CA LEU A 362 0.15 14.49 -6.08
C LEU A 362 1.43 15.30 -5.80
N ASN A 363 2.58 14.63 -5.77
CA ASN A 363 3.88 15.30 -5.63
C ASN A 363 4.26 16.19 -6.80
N GLU A 364 3.86 15.85 -8.03
CA GLU A 364 4.19 16.65 -9.20
C GLU A 364 3.36 17.94 -9.22
N ILE A 365 2.07 17.84 -8.88
CA ILE A 365 1.18 18.99 -8.65
C ILE A 365 1.73 19.88 -7.53
N TRP A 366 2.23 19.27 -6.45
CA TRP A 366 2.84 19.99 -5.33
C TRP A 366 4.16 20.68 -5.70
N THR A 367 5.08 19.97 -6.35
CA THR A 367 6.39 20.49 -6.78
C THR A 367 6.20 21.68 -7.70
N LEU A 368 5.21 21.61 -8.57
CA LEU A 368 4.87 22.70 -9.44
C LEU A 368 4.26 23.88 -8.68
N LYS A 369 3.34 23.63 -7.75
CA LYS A 369 2.84 24.68 -6.86
C LYS A 369 3.99 25.39 -6.15
N GLU A 370 4.99 24.66 -5.68
CA GLU A 370 6.18 25.22 -5.03
C GLU A 370 7.00 26.07 -6.00
N LYS A 371 7.18 25.61 -7.24
CA LYS A 371 7.83 26.40 -8.29
C LYS A 371 7.11 27.74 -8.51
N LEU A 372 5.80 27.71 -8.74
CA LEU A 372 4.99 28.91 -8.95
C LEU A 372 4.99 29.84 -7.73
N ALA A 373 4.86 29.27 -6.53
CA ALA A 373 4.88 30.02 -5.28
C ALA A 373 6.24 30.68 -5.03
N SER A 374 7.34 29.99 -5.33
CA SER A 374 8.70 30.52 -5.22
C SER A 374 8.93 31.66 -6.21
N GLU A 375 8.45 31.55 -7.44
CA GLU A 375 8.55 32.62 -8.45
C GLU A 375 7.78 33.89 -8.01
N VAL A 376 6.58 33.74 -7.43
CA VAL A 376 5.83 34.86 -6.83
C VAL A 376 6.57 35.47 -5.65
N PHE A 377 7.16 34.64 -4.78
CA PHE A 377 7.90 35.11 -3.63
C PHE A 377 9.18 35.86 -4.04
N GLU A 378 9.91 35.38 -5.05
CA GLU A 378 11.05 36.10 -5.63
C GLU A 378 10.67 37.44 -6.24
N ALA A 379 9.48 37.57 -6.84
CA ALA A 379 9.01 38.85 -7.35
C ALA A 379 8.81 39.86 -6.21
N ILE A 380 8.30 39.41 -5.06
CA ILE A 380 8.13 40.25 -3.86
C ILE A 380 9.48 40.73 -3.32
N THR A 381 10.48 39.85 -3.24
CA THR A 381 11.80 40.21 -2.69
C THR A 381 12.59 41.18 -3.55
N LYS A 382 12.28 41.27 -4.86
CA LYS A 382 12.91 42.21 -5.80
C LYS A 382 12.31 43.63 -5.75
N ILE A 383 11.22 43.86 -5.03
CA ILE A 383 10.61 45.19 -4.88
C ILE A 383 11.49 46.09 -4.00
N ASN A 384 11.80 47.30 -4.46
CA ASN A 384 12.60 48.25 -3.69
C ASN A 384 11.75 49.05 -2.69
N TRP A 385 11.78 48.64 -1.43
CA TRP A 385 11.03 49.26 -0.33
C TRP A 385 11.59 50.60 0.15
N ILE A 386 12.81 50.96 -0.26
CA ILE A 386 13.55 52.07 0.33
C ILE A 386 13.23 53.40 -0.38
N ASN A 387 12.62 53.37 -1.58
CA ASN A 387 12.30 54.59 -2.33
C ASN A 387 11.01 55.28 -1.79
N PRO A 388 11.09 56.47 -1.16
CA PRO A 388 9.93 57.14 -0.57
C PRO A 388 8.90 57.62 -1.59
N LEU A 389 9.34 57.91 -2.82
CA LEU A 389 8.48 58.42 -3.90
C LEU A 389 7.54 57.34 -4.48
N ASP A 390 7.95 56.07 -4.40
CA ASP A 390 7.19 54.92 -4.94
C ASP A 390 6.53 54.06 -3.84
N PHE A 391 6.60 54.49 -2.57
CA PHE A 391 6.19 53.67 -1.43
C PHE A 391 4.75 53.16 -1.51
N GLN A 392 3.78 54.03 -1.84
CA GLN A 392 2.36 53.65 -1.94
C GLN A 392 2.12 52.61 -3.04
N LYS A 393 2.79 52.78 -4.18
CA LYS A 393 2.72 51.89 -5.34
C LYS A 393 3.35 50.53 -5.04
N ASN A 394 4.54 50.52 -4.44
CA ASN A 394 5.26 49.30 -4.05
C ASN A 394 4.50 48.51 -2.97
N LEU A 395 3.82 49.21 -2.05
CA LEU A 395 2.93 48.61 -1.07
C LEU A 395 1.72 47.93 -1.74
N LEU A 396 1.05 48.60 -2.67
CA LEU A 396 -0.11 48.06 -3.39
C LEU A 396 0.27 46.80 -4.20
N VAL A 397 1.38 46.85 -4.92
CA VAL A 397 1.89 45.72 -5.72
C VAL A 397 2.25 44.54 -4.83
N THR A 398 2.88 44.79 -3.69
CA THR A 398 3.20 43.72 -2.72
C THR A 398 1.94 43.07 -2.18
N ILE A 399 0.91 43.86 -1.82
CA ILE A 399 -0.37 43.31 -1.35
C ILE A 399 -1.02 42.45 -2.44
N ALA A 400 -1.01 42.90 -3.70
CA ALA A 400 -1.55 42.14 -4.83
C ALA A 400 -0.81 40.80 -5.05
N LEU A 401 0.52 40.81 -4.99
CA LEU A 401 1.34 39.60 -5.12
C LEU A 401 1.15 38.64 -3.93
N LEU A 402 0.99 39.16 -2.71
CA LEU A 402 0.64 38.34 -1.54
C LEU A 402 -0.73 37.68 -1.70
N VAL A 403 -1.73 38.40 -2.22
CA VAL A 403 -3.04 37.82 -2.51
C VAL A 403 -2.94 36.70 -3.55
N ILE A 404 -2.17 36.91 -4.63
CA ILE A 404 -1.92 35.86 -5.64
C ILE A 404 -1.21 34.66 -5.03
N PHE A 405 -0.19 34.89 -4.22
CA PHE A 405 0.52 33.83 -3.51
C PHE A 405 -0.46 32.97 -2.69
N VAL A 406 -1.35 33.62 -1.92
CA VAL A 406 -2.39 32.91 -1.15
C VAL A 406 -3.35 32.17 -2.08
N LEU A 407 -3.83 32.79 -3.15
CA LEU A 407 -4.76 32.17 -4.09
C LEU A 407 -4.19 30.92 -4.77
N ILE A 408 -2.92 30.96 -5.21
CA ILE A 408 -2.23 29.81 -5.79
C ILE A 408 -2.16 28.68 -4.75
N ASN A 409 -1.71 28.98 -3.53
CA ASN A 409 -1.61 27.98 -2.46
C ASN A 409 -2.97 27.34 -2.17
N VAL A 410 -4.03 28.14 -2.05
CA VAL A 410 -5.39 27.67 -1.75
C VAL A 410 -5.97 26.85 -2.91
N ALA A 411 -5.86 27.32 -4.15
CA ALA A 411 -6.39 26.63 -5.31
C ALA A 411 -5.75 25.25 -5.50
N PHE A 412 -4.42 25.18 -5.44
CA PHE A 412 -3.70 23.91 -5.57
C PHE A 412 -3.98 22.95 -4.40
N LEU A 413 -4.12 23.47 -3.18
CA LEU A 413 -4.52 22.67 -2.03
C LEU A 413 -5.89 22.01 -2.25
N PHE A 414 -6.87 22.75 -2.78
CA PHE A 414 -8.19 22.18 -3.09
C PHE A 414 -8.13 21.15 -4.20
N ILE A 415 -7.37 21.39 -5.28
CA ILE A 415 -7.19 20.41 -6.37
C ILE A 415 -6.59 19.11 -5.82
N MET A 416 -5.57 19.22 -4.95
CA MET A 416 -4.96 18.06 -4.30
C MET A 416 -5.94 17.32 -3.39
N PHE A 417 -6.75 18.03 -2.60
CA PHE A 417 -7.78 17.40 -1.78
C PHE A 417 -8.85 16.70 -2.61
N ASP A 418 -9.26 17.27 -3.73
CA ASP A 418 -10.26 16.67 -4.61
C ASP A 418 -9.68 15.40 -5.30
N LEU A 419 -8.43 15.42 -5.75
CA LEU A 419 -7.74 14.21 -6.21
C LEU A 419 -7.60 13.15 -5.12
N LEU A 420 -7.26 13.56 -3.90
CA LEU A 420 -7.13 12.65 -2.75
C LEU A 420 -8.48 12.00 -2.40
N LYS A 421 -9.56 12.79 -2.33
CA LYS A 421 -10.93 12.28 -2.13
C LYS A 421 -11.34 11.31 -3.23
N LEU A 422 -10.99 11.60 -4.48
CA LEU A 422 -11.31 10.74 -5.62
C LEU A 422 -10.60 9.38 -5.50
N LEU A 423 -9.30 9.39 -5.22
CA LEU A 423 -8.49 8.17 -5.08
C LEU A 423 -8.98 7.31 -3.91
N ILE A 424 -9.12 7.91 -2.73
CA ILE A 424 -9.59 7.19 -1.53
C ILE A 424 -11.03 6.70 -1.73
N GLY A 425 -11.91 7.56 -2.23
CA GLY A 425 -13.32 7.24 -2.45
C GLY A 425 -13.50 6.08 -3.42
N PHE A 426 -12.72 6.04 -4.50
CA PHE A 426 -12.75 4.93 -5.46
C PHE A 426 -12.28 3.63 -4.83
N GLU A 427 -11.13 3.63 -4.16
CA GLU A 427 -10.58 2.41 -3.55
C GLU A 427 -11.48 1.86 -2.46
N LEU A 428 -12.02 2.72 -1.60
CA LEU A 428 -12.93 2.33 -0.53
C LEU A 428 -14.23 1.75 -1.10
N SER A 429 -14.83 2.43 -2.09
CA SER A 429 -16.08 2.00 -2.71
C SER A 429 -15.92 0.66 -3.43
N LEU A 430 -14.82 0.49 -4.17
CA LEU A 430 -14.55 -0.76 -4.89
C LEU A 430 -14.23 -1.90 -3.92
N SER A 431 -13.43 -1.64 -2.89
CA SER A 431 -13.00 -2.66 -1.93
C SER A 431 -14.14 -3.15 -1.02
N LEU A 432 -15.13 -2.29 -0.72
CA LEU A 432 -16.33 -2.66 0.03
C LEU A 432 -17.42 -3.27 -0.86
N SER A 433 -17.35 -3.07 -2.19
CA SER A 433 -18.36 -3.57 -3.11
C SER A 433 -18.64 -5.09 -3.05
N PRO A 434 -17.67 -5.98 -2.75
CA PRO A 434 -17.93 -7.42 -2.62
C PRO A 434 -18.98 -7.76 -1.56
N ILE A 435 -19.10 -6.95 -0.49
CA ILE A 435 -20.10 -7.12 0.57
C ILE A 435 -21.49 -7.22 -0.04
N PHE A 436 -21.82 -6.25 -0.88
CA PHE A 436 -23.11 -6.15 -1.52
C PHE A 436 -23.21 -7.01 -2.78
N LEU A 437 -22.09 -7.24 -3.48
CA LEU A 437 -22.05 -8.08 -4.68
C LEU A 437 -22.53 -9.51 -4.39
N THR A 438 -22.39 -9.99 -3.14
CA THR A 438 -22.94 -11.30 -2.74
C THR A 438 -24.44 -11.40 -2.97
N LEU A 439 -25.17 -10.31 -2.73
CA LEU A 439 -26.62 -10.22 -2.93
C LEU A 439 -26.97 -10.18 -4.43
N GLY A 440 -26.03 -9.87 -5.32
CA GLY A 440 -26.24 -9.87 -6.76
C GLY A 440 -26.54 -11.23 -7.39
N ILE A 441 -26.24 -12.30 -6.64
CA ILE A 441 -26.52 -13.68 -7.04
C ILE A 441 -28.02 -13.95 -7.07
N LEU A 442 -28.78 -13.38 -6.13
CA LEU A 442 -30.23 -13.54 -6.01
C LEU A 442 -30.95 -12.65 -7.03
N ASP A 443 -32.02 -13.15 -7.65
CA ASP A 443 -32.72 -12.38 -8.68
C ASP A 443 -33.44 -11.15 -8.11
N GLU A 444 -33.93 -11.22 -6.87
CA GLU A 444 -34.63 -10.15 -6.17
C GLU A 444 -33.76 -8.91 -5.96
N THR A 445 -32.45 -9.11 -5.80
CA THR A 445 -31.48 -8.07 -5.44
C THR A 445 -30.47 -7.78 -6.55
N ARG A 446 -30.45 -8.56 -7.63
CA ARG A 446 -29.51 -8.39 -8.77
C ARG A 446 -29.58 -7.02 -9.44
N GLN A 447 -30.75 -6.40 -9.52
CA GLN A 447 -30.88 -5.06 -10.10
C GLN A 447 -30.08 -4.00 -9.31
N TYR A 448 -29.91 -4.21 -7.99
CA TYR A 448 -29.21 -3.30 -7.12
C TYR A 448 -27.72 -3.61 -7.00
N TYR A 449 -27.34 -4.88 -7.08
CA TYR A 449 -25.98 -5.32 -6.75
C TYR A 449 -25.36 -6.18 -7.85
N ASN A 450 -25.25 -5.64 -9.07
CA ASN A 450 -24.63 -6.36 -10.18
C ASN A 450 -23.21 -5.88 -10.49
N VAL A 451 -22.45 -6.77 -11.14
CA VAL A 451 -21.10 -6.48 -11.65
C VAL A 451 -21.07 -5.28 -12.61
N GLY A 452 -22.16 -5.00 -13.34
CA GLY A 452 -22.24 -3.83 -14.21
C GLY A 452 -22.04 -2.51 -13.45
N LYS A 453 -22.50 -2.42 -12.20
CA LYS A 453 -22.27 -1.25 -11.34
C LYS A 453 -20.81 -1.09 -10.93
N ILE A 454 -20.08 -2.20 -10.75
CA ILE A 454 -18.64 -2.19 -10.48
C ILE A 454 -17.90 -1.56 -11.67
N PHE A 455 -18.23 -1.99 -12.89
CA PHE A 455 -17.63 -1.41 -14.09
C PHE A 455 -18.02 0.06 -14.28
N SER A 456 -19.27 0.42 -14.00
CA SER A 456 -19.71 1.82 -14.04
C SER A 456 -18.92 2.69 -13.06
N MET A 457 -18.62 2.19 -11.86
CA MET A 457 -17.80 2.89 -10.87
C MET A 457 -16.36 3.10 -11.36
N ILE A 458 -15.76 2.08 -11.97
CA ILE A 458 -14.41 2.16 -12.57
C ILE A 458 -14.39 3.19 -13.71
N ILE A 459 -15.38 3.18 -14.60
CA ILE A 459 -15.49 4.16 -15.70
C ILE A 459 -15.65 5.58 -15.15
N ASN A 460 -16.52 5.77 -14.15
CA ASN A 460 -16.71 7.06 -13.50
C ASN A 460 -15.42 7.57 -12.85
N PHE A 461 -14.66 6.69 -12.19
CA PHE A 461 -13.35 7.02 -11.64
C PHE A 461 -12.39 7.48 -12.75
N ILE A 462 -12.27 6.71 -13.84
CA ILE A 462 -11.39 7.04 -14.96
C ILE A 462 -11.71 8.43 -15.53
N LEU A 463 -12.99 8.69 -15.81
CA LEU A 463 -13.42 9.98 -16.36
C LEU A 463 -13.10 11.15 -15.42
N LYS A 464 -13.35 11.00 -14.12
CA LYS A 464 -13.10 12.04 -13.13
C LYS A 464 -11.59 12.28 -12.95
N LEU A 465 -10.79 11.21 -12.86
CA LEU A 465 -9.35 11.32 -12.65
C LEU A 465 -8.67 11.98 -13.85
N VAL A 466 -9.01 11.54 -15.07
CA VAL A 466 -8.50 12.12 -16.31
C VAL A 466 -8.90 13.59 -16.39
N SER A 467 -10.16 13.94 -16.11
CA SER A 467 -10.63 15.32 -16.20
C SER A 467 -9.88 16.27 -15.25
N ILE A 468 -9.78 15.91 -13.96
CA ILE A 468 -9.10 16.76 -12.97
C ILE A 468 -7.62 16.96 -13.35
N ASN A 469 -6.92 15.88 -13.69
CA ASN A 469 -5.50 15.96 -14.07
C ASN A 469 -5.29 16.70 -15.39
N PHE A 470 -6.16 16.53 -16.37
CA PHE A 470 -6.08 17.23 -17.64
C PHE A 470 -6.22 18.75 -17.46
N PHE A 471 -7.22 19.21 -16.70
CA PHE A 471 -7.40 20.63 -16.43
C PHE A 471 -6.29 21.21 -15.58
N ALA A 472 -5.75 20.44 -14.62
CA ALA A 472 -4.56 20.82 -13.90
C ALA A 472 -3.40 21.03 -14.89
N ILE A 473 -3.02 20.02 -15.67
CA ILE A 473 -1.86 20.07 -16.59
C ILE A 473 -2.01 21.19 -17.63
N ILE A 474 -3.17 21.34 -18.26
CA ILE A 474 -3.38 22.43 -19.22
C ILE A 474 -3.31 23.80 -18.53
N GLY A 475 -3.99 23.94 -17.39
CA GLY A 475 -3.98 25.18 -16.63
C GLY A 475 -2.55 25.61 -16.29
N ILE A 476 -1.76 24.65 -15.81
CA ILE A 476 -0.35 24.78 -15.51
C ILE A 476 0.46 25.19 -16.74
N LYS A 477 0.29 24.50 -17.85
CA LYS A 477 1.04 24.75 -19.08
C LYS A 477 0.81 26.16 -19.60
N VAL A 478 -0.45 26.62 -19.56
CA VAL A 478 -0.82 28.00 -19.91
C VAL A 478 -0.19 29.02 -18.95
N LEU A 479 -0.08 28.70 -17.65
CA LEU A 479 0.55 29.57 -16.67
C LEU A 479 2.09 29.63 -16.84
N SER A 480 2.73 28.58 -17.35
CA SER A 480 4.19 28.47 -17.44
C SER A 480 4.83 28.83 -18.78
N GLU A 481 4.15 28.63 -19.92
CA GLU A 481 4.81 28.68 -21.25
C GLU A 481 4.94 30.08 -21.89
N ASN A 482 4.34 31.14 -21.35
CA ASN A 482 4.09 32.36 -22.15
C ASN A 482 4.83 33.64 -21.75
N ASN A 483 5.94 33.59 -20.98
CA ASN A 483 6.52 34.79 -20.34
C ASN A 483 5.45 35.65 -19.62
N THR A 484 4.26 35.09 -19.38
CA THR A 484 3.04 35.79 -18.95
C THR A 484 3.23 36.30 -17.54
N PHE A 485 4.02 35.56 -16.75
CA PHE A 485 4.42 35.92 -15.40
C PHE A 485 5.49 37.03 -15.37
N GLN A 486 6.44 37.04 -16.32
CA GLN A 486 7.40 38.15 -16.42
C GLN A 486 6.73 39.42 -16.95
N ASN A 487 5.83 39.26 -17.93
CA ASN A 487 4.92 40.31 -18.37
C ASN A 487 3.96 40.74 -17.25
N LEU A 488 3.59 39.87 -16.31
CA LEU A 488 2.81 40.19 -15.10
C LEU A 488 3.62 41.13 -14.20
N VAL A 489 4.84 40.72 -13.83
CA VAL A 489 5.78 41.50 -13.01
C VAL A 489 6.09 42.85 -13.65
N ASP A 490 6.24 42.89 -14.98
CA ASP A 490 6.45 44.13 -15.72
C ASP A 490 5.19 45.01 -15.83
N SER A 491 3.99 44.41 -15.95
CA SER A 491 2.70 45.12 -15.95
C SER A 491 2.29 45.67 -14.58
N LEU A 492 2.90 45.16 -13.51
CA LEU A 492 2.69 45.61 -12.13
C LEU A 492 3.45 46.91 -11.81
N LYS A 493 4.17 47.49 -12.78
CA LYS A 493 4.82 48.79 -12.67
C LYS A 493 3.86 49.98 -12.78
N ASP A 494 2.57 49.81 -13.05
CA ASP A 494 1.57 50.89 -12.97
C ASP A 494 0.13 50.33 -12.78
N ILE A 495 -0.73 51.04 -12.03
CA ILE A 495 -2.09 50.63 -11.67
C ILE A 495 -2.98 50.47 -12.90
N GLU A 496 -2.78 51.30 -13.93
CA GLU A 496 -3.56 51.27 -15.15
C GLU A 496 -3.30 49.99 -15.98
N THR A 497 -2.06 49.52 -16.01
CA THR A 497 -1.65 48.24 -16.61
C THR A 497 -2.08 47.00 -15.82
N ILE A 498 -2.31 47.11 -14.51
CA ILE A 498 -2.87 46.01 -13.69
C ILE A 498 -4.33 45.75 -14.06
N LEU A 499 -5.11 46.81 -14.30
CA LEU A 499 -6.55 46.73 -14.61
C LEU A 499 -6.84 46.39 -16.07
N THR A 500 -5.90 46.62 -16.98
CA THR A 500 -6.06 46.41 -18.43
C THR A 500 -5.16 45.30 -19.01
N GLY A 501 -4.23 44.77 -18.22
CA GLY A 501 -3.19 43.84 -18.68
C GLY A 501 -3.46 42.35 -18.41
N ASN A 502 -2.43 41.55 -18.68
CA ASN A 502 -2.41 40.09 -18.55
C ASN A 502 -2.65 39.58 -17.11
N PHE A 503 -2.66 40.46 -16.12
CA PHE A 503 -2.87 40.16 -14.71
C PHE A 503 -4.27 39.67 -14.37
N ILE A 504 -5.31 40.37 -14.84
CA ILE A 504 -6.70 39.93 -14.63
C ILE A 504 -6.94 38.60 -15.35
N LEU A 505 -6.42 38.45 -16.57
CA LEU A 505 -6.47 37.18 -17.31
C LEU A 505 -5.84 36.03 -16.52
N TYR A 506 -4.72 36.27 -15.83
CA TYR A 506 -4.02 35.27 -15.02
C TYR A 506 -4.85 34.84 -13.80
N ILE A 507 -5.43 35.79 -13.06
CA ILE A 507 -6.33 35.49 -11.93
C ILE A 507 -7.59 34.76 -12.44
N PHE A 508 -8.15 35.21 -13.57
CA PHE A 508 -9.32 34.60 -14.17
C PHE A 508 -9.03 33.17 -14.64
N LEU A 509 -7.84 32.89 -15.18
CA LEU A 509 -7.42 31.56 -15.58
C LEU A 509 -7.32 30.61 -14.38
N ILE A 510 -6.66 31.04 -13.28
CA ILE A 510 -6.58 30.26 -12.04
C ILE A 510 -7.98 29.98 -11.51
N PHE A 511 -8.86 30.98 -11.52
CA PHE A 511 -10.24 30.82 -11.06
C PHE A 511 -11.07 29.90 -11.97
N ILE A 512 -10.87 29.94 -13.28
CA ILE A 512 -11.48 29.01 -14.24
C ILE A 512 -11.02 27.59 -13.96
N ILE A 513 -9.70 27.36 -13.82
CA ILE A 513 -9.13 26.03 -13.55
C ILE A 513 -9.72 25.48 -12.25
N TYR A 514 -9.70 26.28 -11.18
CA TYR A 514 -10.31 25.93 -9.90
C TYR A 514 -11.81 25.61 -10.04
N THR A 515 -12.58 26.48 -10.69
CA THR A 515 -14.04 26.32 -10.83
C THR A 515 -14.40 25.09 -11.66
N VAL A 516 -13.64 24.81 -12.73
CA VAL A 516 -13.87 23.64 -13.59
C VAL A 516 -13.57 22.35 -12.84
N ILE A 517 -12.46 22.31 -12.09
CA ILE A 517 -12.11 21.14 -11.27
C ILE A 517 -13.16 20.92 -10.17
N HIS A 518 -13.58 21.98 -9.47
CA HIS A 518 -14.50 21.85 -8.36
C HIS A 518 -15.95 21.53 -8.79
N LYS A 519 -16.31 21.78 -10.05
CA LYS A 519 -17.58 21.31 -10.63
C LYS A 519 -17.61 19.81 -10.91
N ILE A 520 -16.47 19.12 -10.85
CA ILE A 520 -16.42 17.66 -11.00
C ILE A 520 -16.91 17.06 -9.68
N GLU A 521 -18.15 16.58 -9.67
CA GLU A 521 -18.73 15.97 -8.49
C GLU A 521 -18.03 14.65 -8.14
N ILE A 522 -17.45 14.56 -6.94
CA ILE A 522 -16.75 13.36 -6.44
C ILE A 522 -17.72 12.54 -5.57
N SER A 523 -18.70 11.93 -6.22
CA SER A 523 -19.60 10.92 -5.65
C SER A 523 -19.39 9.56 -6.33
N PHE A 524 -19.48 8.47 -5.55
CA PHE A 524 -19.31 7.08 -6.01
C PHE A 524 -20.50 6.22 -5.61
#